data_AF-A0A934URX0-F1
#
_entry.id   AF-A0A934URX0-F1
#
_cell.length_a   1.000
_cell.length_b   1.000
_cell.length_c   1.000
_cell.angle_alpha   90.00
_cell.angle_beta   90.00
_cell.angle_gamma   90.00
#
_symmetry.space_group_name_H-M   'P 1'
#
loop_
_entity.id
_entity.type
_entity.pdbx_description
1 polymer ?
#
loop_
_entity_poly.entity_id
_entity_poly.type
_entity_poly.pdbx_seq_one_letter_code
_entity_poly.pdbx_strand_id
1 'polypeptide(L)'
;MRRILLLLGLLSMGSLHAQGDPLKSDACGAGLQALQSARSEGRADVEALRRAATQACLGGSGDARRPSPTAQAPIVVPPPVIESGPRPKLAETPPPVYTPPAVITHCDIGGCWDSSGRHLPRVGPNVVSPAGTACVPSGLAVVCP
;
A
#
# COMPACT_ATOMS: atom_id res chain seq x y z
N MET A 1 45.55 -56.35 -39.24
CA MET A 1 44.08 -56.25 -39.07
C MET A 1 43.76 -54.91 -38.41
N ARG A 2 42.88 -54.10 -39.05
CA ARG A 2 42.04 -53.00 -38.49
C ARG A 2 42.77 -51.93 -37.64
N ARG A 3 43.13 -50.75 -38.15
CA ARG A 3 42.30 -49.65 -38.69
C ARG A 3 41.05 -49.37 -37.84
N ILE A 4 40.93 -48.11 -37.41
CA ILE A 4 39.74 -47.36 -36.93
C ILE A 4 39.58 -47.28 -35.40
N LEU A 5 40.02 -46.16 -34.81
CA LEU A 5 39.29 -45.35 -33.81
C LEU A 5 40.13 -44.11 -33.41
N LEU A 6 40.49 -43.33 -34.43
CA LEU A 6 40.68 -41.88 -34.35
C LEU A 6 39.39 -41.29 -34.96
N LEU A 7 38.82 -40.24 -34.36
CA LEU A 7 37.66 -39.43 -34.80
C LEU A 7 36.32 -39.63 -34.04
N LEU A 8 36.29 -39.28 -32.75
CA LEU A 8 35.10 -38.82 -32.03
C LEU A 8 35.60 -37.99 -30.83
N GLY A 9 35.34 -36.71 -30.64
CA GLY A 9 34.57 -35.74 -31.40
C GLY A 9 35.08 -34.34 -31.03
N LEU A 10 35.83 -33.74 -31.96
CA LEU A 10 36.03 -32.30 -32.04
C LEU A 10 34.72 -31.67 -32.51
N LEU A 11 33.75 -31.56 -31.61
CA LEU A 11 32.45 -30.90 -31.81
C LEU A 11 32.23 -29.84 -30.74
N SER A 12 33.27 -29.08 -30.40
CA SER A 12 33.10 -27.71 -29.92
C SER A 12 33.22 -26.79 -31.13
N MET A 13 32.28 -26.93 -32.07
CA MET A 13 32.02 -25.87 -33.03
C MET A 13 31.61 -24.66 -32.20
N GLY A 14 32.55 -23.71 -32.09
CA GLY A 14 32.26 -22.38 -31.60
C GLY A 14 31.05 -21.89 -32.37
N SER A 15 29.94 -21.78 -31.65
CA SER A 15 28.77 -21.10 -32.16
C SER A 15 29.19 -19.63 -32.32
N LEU A 16 29.66 -19.28 -33.52
CA LEU A 16 29.49 -17.93 -34.05
C LEU A 16 27.98 -17.72 -34.16
N HIS A 17 27.33 -17.50 -33.02
CA HIS A 17 26.02 -16.92 -33.00
C HIS A 17 26.17 -15.58 -33.72
N ALA A 18 25.45 -15.44 -34.84
CA ALA A 18 25.05 -14.13 -35.31
C ALA A 18 24.71 -13.29 -34.07
N GLN A 19 25.33 -12.11 -33.93
CA GLN A 19 25.14 -11.22 -32.78
C GLN A 19 23.68 -10.75 -32.75
N GLY A 20 22.79 -11.65 -32.34
CA GLY A 20 21.45 -11.34 -31.91
C GLY A 20 21.59 -10.46 -30.68
N ASP A 21 20.71 -9.47 -30.61
CA ASP A 21 20.56 -8.62 -29.43
C ASP A 21 20.47 -9.53 -28.18
N PRO A 22 21.46 -9.48 -27.26
CA PRO A 22 21.49 -10.37 -26.09
C PRO A 22 20.26 -10.19 -25.19
N LEU A 23 19.61 -9.03 -25.27
CA LEU A 23 18.35 -8.74 -24.59
C LEU A 23 17.17 -9.56 -25.13
N LYS A 24 17.26 -10.09 -26.34
CA LYS A 24 16.25 -10.94 -26.98
C LYS A 24 16.57 -12.44 -26.88
N SER A 25 17.60 -12.82 -26.13
CA SER A 25 17.94 -14.22 -25.92
C SER A 25 16.89 -14.92 -25.04
N ASP A 26 16.64 -16.20 -25.30
CA ASP A 26 15.75 -17.04 -24.49
C ASP A 26 16.19 -17.07 -23.02
N ALA A 27 17.51 -17.03 -22.77
CA ALA A 27 18.09 -16.98 -21.43
C ALA A 27 17.69 -15.71 -20.66
N CYS A 28 17.72 -14.54 -21.32
CA CYS A 28 17.26 -13.29 -20.72
C CYS A 28 15.75 -13.33 -20.41
N GLY A 29 14.94 -13.83 -21.36
CA GLY A 29 13.50 -14.00 -21.18
C GLY A 29 13.14 -14.89 -19.98
N ALA A 30 13.77 -16.06 -19.88
CA ALA A 30 13.57 -16.98 -18.76
C ALA A 30 13.97 -16.38 -17.41
N GLY A 31 15.10 -15.65 -17.37
CA GLY A 31 15.57 -14.97 -16.16
C GLY A 31 14.61 -13.88 -15.68
N LEU A 32 14.06 -13.08 -16.60
CA LEU A 32 13.07 -12.05 -16.27
C LEU A 32 11.74 -12.64 -15.79
N GLN A 33 11.28 -13.72 -16.42
CA GLN A 33 10.05 -14.40 -16.01
C GLN A 33 10.17 -14.96 -14.59
N ALA A 34 11.28 -15.64 -14.27
CA ALA A 34 11.55 -16.16 -12.93
C ALA A 34 11.65 -15.04 -11.87
N LEU A 35 12.26 -13.90 -12.23
CA LEU A 35 12.31 -12.74 -11.34
C LEU A 35 10.91 -12.15 -11.10
N GLN A 36 10.07 -12.09 -12.13
CA GLN A 36 8.72 -11.54 -12.03
C GLN A 36 7.82 -12.42 -11.16
N SER A 37 7.85 -13.74 -11.33
CA SER A 37 7.09 -14.67 -10.49
C SER A 37 7.52 -14.57 -9.02
N ALA A 38 8.84 -14.54 -8.76
CA ALA A 38 9.35 -14.41 -7.40
C ALA A 38 8.94 -13.11 -6.71
N ARG A 39 8.81 -12.01 -7.45
CA ARG A 39 8.29 -10.74 -6.93
C ARG A 39 6.80 -10.81 -6.60
N SER A 40 5.99 -11.41 -7.48
CA SER A 40 4.55 -11.57 -7.21
C SER A 40 4.27 -12.50 -6.02
N GLU A 41 5.14 -13.48 -5.80
CA GLU A 41 5.06 -14.44 -4.69
C GLU A 41 5.69 -13.90 -3.39
N GLY A 42 6.34 -12.73 -3.41
CA GLY A 42 7.01 -12.15 -2.25
C GLY A 42 8.20 -12.97 -1.73
N ARG A 43 8.90 -13.68 -2.62
CA ARG A 43 9.99 -14.57 -2.21
C ARG A 43 11.23 -13.83 -1.75
N ALA A 44 11.97 -14.42 -0.81
CA ALA A 44 13.20 -13.83 -0.25
C ALA A 44 14.40 -13.85 -1.23
N ASP A 45 14.34 -14.63 -2.31
CA ASP A 45 15.43 -14.82 -3.28
C ASP A 45 15.40 -13.85 -4.47
N VAL A 46 14.52 -12.84 -4.45
CA VAL A 46 14.39 -11.83 -5.51
C VAL A 46 15.73 -11.16 -5.87
N GLU A 47 16.59 -10.90 -4.90
CA GLU A 47 17.89 -10.26 -5.14
C GLU A 47 18.89 -11.19 -5.84
N ALA A 48 18.83 -12.50 -5.58
CA ALA A 48 19.64 -13.49 -6.29
C ALA A 48 19.17 -13.63 -7.74
N LEU A 49 17.85 -13.71 -7.95
CA LEU A 49 17.25 -13.77 -9.28
C LEU A 49 17.49 -12.49 -10.09
N ARG A 50 17.50 -11.33 -9.44
CA ARG A 50 17.86 -10.05 -10.08
C ARG A 50 19.27 -10.09 -10.64
N ARG A 51 20.24 -10.58 -9.86
CA ARG A 51 21.63 -10.74 -10.32
C ARG A 51 21.73 -11.73 -11.47
N ALA A 52 21.09 -12.89 -11.38
CA ALA A 52 21.08 -13.89 -12.43
C ALA A 52 20.48 -13.37 -13.75
N ALA A 53 19.33 -12.68 -13.68
CA ALA A 53 18.70 -12.07 -14.86
C ALA A 53 19.58 -10.97 -15.47
N THR A 54 20.24 -10.15 -14.64
CA THR A 54 21.15 -9.11 -15.12
C THR A 54 22.37 -9.72 -15.84
N GLN A 55 22.93 -10.80 -15.31
CA GLN A 55 24.03 -11.53 -15.94
C GLN A 55 23.61 -12.10 -17.30
N ALA A 56 22.43 -12.74 -17.36
CA ALA A 56 21.91 -13.33 -18.59
C ALA A 56 21.59 -12.29 -19.68
N CYS A 57 21.03 -11.13 -19.31
CA CYS A 57 20.61 -10.11 -20.27
C CYS A 57 21.75 -9.17 -20.69
N LEU A 58 22.64 -8.77 -19.76
CA LEU A 58 23.64 -7.73 -20.00
C LEU A 58 25.07 -8.28 -20.11
N GLY A 59 25.28 -9.58 -19.90
CA GLY A 59 26.58 -10.24 -20.06
C GLY A 59 27.66 -9.83 -19.05
N GLY A 60 27.33 -9.06 -18.02
CA GLY A 60 28.24 -8.70 -16.94
C GLY A 60 28.26 -9.76 -15.83
N SER A 61 29.30 -9.81 -14.99
CA SER A 61 29.40 -10.76 -13.87
C SER A 61 28.44 -10.47 -12.71
N GLY A 62 27.61 -9.43 -12.80
CA GLY A 62 26.76 -8.97 -11.69
C GLY A 62 27.54 -8.28 -10.55
N ASP A 63 28.87 -8.15 -10.68
CA ASP A 63 29.74 -7.48 -9.72
C ASP A 63 29.86 -5.96 -9.96
N ALA A 64 29.09 -5.42 -10.90
CA ALA A 64 29.01 -3.99 -11.16
C ALA A 64 28.45 -3.28 -9.93
N ARG A 65 29.33 -2.93 -8.99
CA ARG A 65 29.02 -2.09 -7.85
C ARG A 65 28.95 -0.65 -8.34
N ARG A 66 27.77 -0.06 -8.28
CA ARG A 66 27.63 1.40 -8.35
C ARG A 66 28.54 1.98 -7.25
N PRO A 67 29.45 2.92 -7.57
CA PRO A 67 30.19 3.63 -6.54
C PRO A 67 29.20 4.20 -5.54
N SER A 68 29.39 3.89 -4.25
CA SER A 68 28.59 4.51 -3.20
C SER A 68 28.78 6.03 -3.31
N PRO A 69 27.69 6.82 -3.36
CA PRO A 69 27.82 8.26 -3.37
C PRO A 69 28.63 8.67 -2.14
N THR A 70 29.66 9.50 -2.34
CA THR A 70 30.40 10.10 -1.24
C THR A 70 29.43 10.92 -0.40
N ALA A 71 29.42 10.69 0.92
CA ALA A 71 28.57 11.47 1.82
C ALA A 71 28.93 12.96 1.69
N GLN A 72 27.98 13.78 1.25
CA GLN A 72 28.13 15.22 1.25
C GLN A 72 27.60 15.79 2.56
N ALA A 73 28.28 16.79 3.11
CA ALA A 73 27.77 17.50 4.27
C ALA A 73 26.41 18.16 3.93
N PRO A 74 25.44 18.18 4.86
CA PRO A 74 24.17 18.86 4.63
C PRO A 74 24.38 20.34 4.28
N ILE A 75 23.68 20.81 3.24
CA ILE A 75 23.64 22.23 2.91
C ILE A 75 22.71 22.91 3.91
N VAL A 76 23.25 23.82 4.73
CA VAL A 76 22.45 24.67 5.61
C VAL A 76 21.85 25.79 4.79
N VAL A 77 20.54 25.72 4.54
CA VAL A 77 19.79 26.78 3.87
C VAL A 77 19.21 27.71 4.94
N PRO A 78 19.54 29.01 4.94
CA PRO A 78 18.92 29.95 5.88
C PRO A 78 17.42 30.06 5.61
N PRO A 79 16.59 30.20 6.67
CA PRO A 79 15.15 30.35 6.49
C PRO A 79 14.84 31.63 5.70
N PRO A 80 13.82 31.63 4.83
CA PRO A 80 13.44 32.82 4.10
C PRO A 80 12.96 33.91 5.08
N VAL A 81 13.45 35.14 4.88
CA VAL A 81 12.95 36.31 5.62
C VAL A 81 11.62 36.71 4.99
N ILE A 82 10.52 36.47 5.72
CA ILE A 82 9.18 36.89 5.32
C ILE A 82 8.94 38.27 5.93
N GLU A 83 8.92 39.32 5.10
CA GLU A 83 8.47 40.64 5.52
C GLU A 83 6.96 40.59 5.82
N SER A 84 6.58 40.81 7.08
CA SER A 84 5.17 40.84 7.46
C SER A 84 4.53 42.15 7.02
N GLY A 85 3.85 42.13 5.88
CA GLY A 85 2.93 43.21 5.48
C GLY A 85 1.76 43.37 6.45
N PRO A 86 0.96 44.45 6.31
CA PRO A 86 -0.19 44.70 7.18
C PRO A 86 -1.18 43.52 7.13
N ARG A 87 -1.44 42.91 8.30
CA ARG A 87 -2.34 41.76 8.39
C ARG A 87 -3.79 42.21 8.17
N PRO A 88 -4.56 41.52 7.30
CA PRO A 88 -5.99 41.75 7.22
C PRO A 88 -6.65 41.35 8.55
N LYS A 89 -7.60 42.16 9.02
CA LYS A 89 -8.43 41.81 10.19
C LYS A 89 -9.27 40.59 9.82
N LEU A 90 -9.14 39.50 10.58
CA LEU A 90 -10.03 38.35 10.44
C LEU A 90 -11.47 38.78 10.78
N ALA A 91 -12.41 38.35 9.94
CA ALA A 91 -13.83 38.44 10.26
C ALA A 91 -14.16 37.53 11.46
N GLU A 92 -15.04 38.00 12.32
CA GLU A 92 -15.51 37.24 13.48
C GLU A 92 -16.33 36.04 12.99
N THR A 93 -15.96 34.84 13.45
CA THR A 93 -16.69 33.61 13.09
C THR A 93 -17.96 33.54 13.92
N PRO A 94 -19.15 33.31 13.33
CA PRO A 94 -20.38 33.17 14.10
C PRO A 94 -20.27 32.01 15.09
N PRO A 95 -20.90 32.10 16.27
CA PRO A 95 -20.85 31.04 17.26
C PRO A 95 -21.43 29.74 16.70
N PRO A 96 -20.91 28.57 17.10
CA PRO A 96 -21.44 27.29 16.65
C PRO A 96 -22.90 27.14 17.11
N VAL A 97 -23.78 26.73 16.20
CA VAL A 97 -25.16 26.37 16.53
C VAL A 97 -25.15 25.01 17.22
N TYR A 98 -25.47 24.99 18.52
CA TYR A 98 -25.61 23.74 19.28
C TYR A 98 -26.97 23.09 18.98
N THR A 99 -26.96 21.91 18.35
CA THR A 99 -28.15 21.07 18.24
C THR A 99 -28.14 20.05 19.39
N PRO A 100 -29.13 20.06 20.30
CA PRO A 100 -29.20 19.08 21.37
C PRO A 100 -29.37 17.66 20.80
N PRO A 101 -28.77 16.64 21.43
CA PRO A 101 -28.97 15.26 21.02
C PRO A 101 -30.45 14.87 21.16
N ALA A 102 -30.93 14.02 20.26
CA ALA A 102 -32.28 13.47 20.35
C ALA A 102 -32.40 12.62 21.62
N VAL A 103 -33.33 12.97 22.50
CA VAL A 103 -33.60 12.26 23.75
C VAL A 103 -34.92 11.50 23.62
N ILE A 104 -34.99 10.26 24.07
CA ILE A 104 -36.24 9.49 24.07
C ILE A 104 -37.19 10.02 25.13
N THR A 105 -38.42 10.35 24.76
CA THR A 105 -39.44 10.90 25.67
C THR A 105 -40.48 9.87 26.07
N HIS A 106 -40.80 8.92 25.19
CA HIS A 106 -41.83 7.90 25.40
C HIS A 106 -41.49 6.61 24.64
N CYS A 107 -41.79 5.46 25.21
CA CYS A 107 -41.73 4.17 24.51
C CYS A 107 -43.03 3.41 24.70
N ASP A 108 -43.53 2.83 23.60
CA ASP A 108 -44.72 2.01 23.54
C ASP A 108 -44.39 0.65 22.88
N ILE A 109 -45.41 -0.16 22.59
CA ILE A 109 -45.24 -1.47 21.96
C ILE A 109 -44.81 -1.39 20.47
N GLY A 110 -44.98 -0.23 19.85
CA GLY A 110 -44.62 0.05 18.45
C GLY A 110 -43.20 0.63 18.28
N GLY A 111 -42.63 1.23 19.33
CA GLY A 111 -41.29 1.77 19.32
C GLY A 111 -41.08 2.89 20.35
N CYS A 112 -40.07 3.72 20.12
CA CYS A 112 -39.79 4.88 20.97
C CYS A 112 -39.92 6.19 20.18
N TRP A 113 -40.36 7.23 20.87
CA TRP A 113 -40.46 8.58 20.36
C TRP A 113 -39.31 9.42 20.89
N ASP A 114 -38.63 10.14 20.00
CA ASP A 114 -37.63 11.13 20.40
C ASP A 114 -38.25 12.51 20.66
N SER A 115 -37.45 13.41 21.25
CA SER A 115 -37.81 14.80 21.54
C SER A 115 -38.14 15.63 20.30
N SER A 116 -37.87 15.13 19.09
CA SER A 116 -38.27 15.75 17.82
C SER A 116 -39.61 15.23 17.29
N GLY A 117 -40.27 14.33 18.02
CA GLY A 117 -41.52 13.70 17.62
C GLY A 117 -41.34 12.62 16.55
N ARG A 118 -40.12 12.09 16.39
CA ARG A 118 -39.86 11.01 15.44
C ARG A 118 -40.01 9.66 16.12
N HIS A 119 -40.81 8.80 15.50
CA HIS A 119 -40.97 7.41 15.91
C HIS A 119 -39.79 6.55 15.41
N LEU A 120 -39.15 5.85 16.35
CA LEU A 120 -38.03 4.96 16.13
C LEU A 120 -38.52 3.51 16.33
N PRO A 121 -38.76 2.77 15.23
CA PRO A 121 -39.25 1.38 15.31
C PRO A 121 -38.19 0.41 15.83
N ARG A 122 -36.92 0.83 15.89
CA ARG A 122 -35.82 0.06 16.44
C ARG A 122 -34.82 1.00 17.11
N VAL A 123 -34.62 0.81 18.41
CA VAL A 123 -33.70 1.63 19.21
C VAL A 123 -32.32 0.98 19.15
N GLY A 124 -31.33 1.72 18.64
CA GLY A 124 -29.94 1.26 18.58
C GLY A 124 -29.27 1.27 19.97
N PRO A 125 -28.06 0.70 20.11
CA PRO A 125 -27.37 0.56 21.40
C PRO A 125 -26.94 1.89 22.05
N ASN A 126 -27.08 3.02 21.35
CA ASN A 126 -26.54 4.32 21.76
C ASN A 126 -27.62 5.32 22.19
N VAL A 127 -28.80 4.83 22.57
CA VAL A 127 -29.93 5.71 22.89
C VAL A 127 -30.04 5.86 24.41
N VAL A 128 -30.01 7.12 24.85
CA VAL A 128 -29.94 7.50 26.26
C VAL A 128 -31.25 8.18 26.65
N SER A 129 -31.81 7.78 27.79
CA SER A 129 -33.01 8.38 28.36
C SER A 129 -32.72 9.79 28.88
N PRO A 130 -33.74 10.61 29.17
CA PRO A 130 -33.57 11.95 29.74
C PRO A 130 -32.82 11.94 31.07
N ALA A 131 -32.88 10.81 31.81
CA ALA A 131 -32.16 10.60 33.05
C ALA A 131 -30.67 10.25 32.84
N GLY A 132 -30.19 10.18 31.59
CA GLY A 132 -28.81 9.87 31.27
C GLY A 132 -28.47 8.38 31.23
N THR A 133 -29.46 7.50 31.39
CA THR A 133 -29.27 6.04 31.37
C THR A 133 -29.56 5.45 29.99
N ALA A 134 -28.77 4.48 29.54
CA ALA A 134 -29.01 3.80 28.27
C ALA A 134 -30.34 3.00 28.32
N CYS A 135 -31.15 3.12 27.28
CA CYS A 135 -32.34 2.28 27.12
C CYS A 135 -31.93 0.86 26.72
N VAL A 136 -32.52 -0.15 27.35
CA VAL A 136 -32.18 -1.56 27.12
C VAL A 136 -33.33 -2.26 26.38
N PRO A 137 -33.07 -2.98 25.27
CA PRO A 137 -34.09 -3.80 24.62
C PRO A 137 -34.43 -5.00 25.51
N SER A 138 -35.72 -5.18 25.82
CA SER A 138 -36.28 -6.31 26.58
C SER A 138 -37.37 -6.99 25.76
N GLY A 139 -36.98 -7.98 24.96
CA GLY A 139 -37.89 -8.66 24.03
C GLY A 139 -38.28 -7.76 22.86
N LEU A 140 -39.60 -7.50 22.70
CA LEU A 140 -40.14 -6.58 21.69
C LEU A 140 -40.30 -5.14 22.20
N ALA A 141 -40.10 -4.90 23.50
CA ALA A 141 -40.20 -3.59 24.10
C ALA A 141 -38.81 -3.02 24.42
N VAL A 142 -38.70 -1.70 24.47
CA VAL A 142 -37.51 -1.01 24.96
C VAL A 142 -37.86 -0.42 26.31
N VAL A 143 -37.06 -0.77 27.33
CA VAL A 143 -37.24 -0.28 28.70
C VAL A 143 -36.18 0.78 28.94
N CYS A 144 -36.63 2.00 29.22
CA CYS A 144 -35.77 3.11 29.64
C CYS A 144 -36.03 3.35 31.14
N PRO A 145 -34.99 3.44 31.98
CA PRO A 145 -35.12 3.86 33.38
C PRO A 145 -35.63 5.30 33.53
#